data_AF-A0A2N3FP69-F1
#
_entry.id   AF-A0A2N3FP69-F1
#
_cell.length_a   1.000
_cell.length_b   1.000
_cell.length_c   1.000
_cell.angle_alpha   90.00
_cell.angle_beta   90.00
_cell.angle_gamma   90.00
#
_symmetry.space_group_name_H-M   'P 1'
#
loop_
_entity.id
_entity.type
_entity.pdbx_description
1 polymer ?
#
loop_
_entity_poly.entity_id
_entity_poly.type
_entity_poly.pdbx_seq_one_letter_code
_entity_poly.pdbx_strand_id
1 'polypeptide(L)'
;MATRLVVVIGLALLIGRGLFVGLLGLPMIYAHAVFTLMVLPPPFIVPLFIPQGRRSDLGYTNNVLSLYSLASVAAFVSYVLLGSA
;
A
#
# COMPACT_ATOMS: atom_id res chain seq x y z
N MET A 1 8.28 0.31 8.76
CA MET A 1 7.51 -0.30 7.65
C MET A 1 6.18 -0.89 8.11
N ALA A 2 6.18 -1.78 9.11
CA ALA A 2 4.95 -2.38 9.65
C ALA A 2 3.88 -1.36 10.07
N THR A 3 4.26 -0.33 10.85
CA THR A 3 3.33 0.72 11.32
C THR A 3 2.64 1.44 10.17
N ARG A 4 3.39 1.81 9.12
CA ARG A 4 2.83 2.48 7.94
C ARG A 4 1.77 1.61 7.28
N LEU A 5 2.07 0.33 7.07
CA LEU A 5 1.16 -0.58 6.37
C LEU A 5 -0.15 -0.80 7.15
N VAL A 6 -0.07 -0.93 8.48
CA VAL A 6 -1.26 -1.02 9.36
C VAL A 6 -2.11 0.25 9.27
N VAL A 7 -1.48 1.43 9.37
CA VAL A 7 -2.20 2.71 9.26
C VAL A 7 -2.84 2.87 7.89
N VAL A 8 -2.13 2.53 6.82
CA VAL A 8 -2.63 2.61 5.44
C VAL A 8 -3.82 1.68 5.23
N ILE A 9 -3.75 0.43 5.70
CA ILE A 9 -4.87 -0.52 5.59
C ILE A 9 -6.10 -0.01 6.37
N GLY A 10 -5.90 0.48 7.59
CA GLY A 10 -6.98 1.04 8.40
C GLY A 10 -7.66 2.23 7.72
N LEU A 11 -6.86 3.17 7.21
CA LEU A 11 -7.36 4.33 6.46
C LEU A 11 -8.05 3.92 5.16
N ALA A 12 -7.49 2.97 4.42
CA ALA A 12 -8.06 2.49 3.17
C ALA A 12 -9.47 1.91 3.36
N LEU A 13 -9.67 1.13 4.43
CA LEU A 13 -10.99 0.57 4.75
C LEU A 13 -11.97 1.65 5.24
N LEU A 14 -11.50 2.58 6.08
CA LEU A 14 -12.33 3.66 6.61
C LEU A 14 -12.77 4.64 5.51
N ILE A 15 -11.85 5.03 4.62
CA ILE A 15 -12.15 5.89 3.48
C ILE A 15 -13.02 5.15 2.47
N GLY A 16 -12.65 3.91 2.10
CA GLY A 16 -13.39 3.13 1.11
C GLY A 16 -14.84 2.87 1.50
N ARG A 17 -15.10 2.36 2.70
CA ARG A 17 -16.49 2.06 3.14
C ARG A 17 -17.20 3.28 3.72
N GLY A 18 -16.53 4.07 4.56
CA GLY A 18 -17.16 5.20 5.25
C GLY A 18 -17.44 6.37 4.32
N LEU A 19 -16.43 6.80 3.55
CA LEU A 19 -16.55 7.97 2.68
C LEU A 19 -17.14 7.59 1.32
N PHE A 20 -16.52 6.68 0.57
CA PHE A 20 -16.95 6.39 -0.81
C PHE A 20 -18.31 5.70 -0.88
N VAL A 21 -18.49 4.60 -0.14
CA VAL A 21 -19.78 3.88 -0.16
C VAL A 21 -20.82 4.56 0.73
N GLY A 22 -20.45 4.96 1.95
CA GLY A 22 -21.37 5.54 2.92
C GLY A 22 -21.80 6.98 2.58
N LEU A 23 -20.85 7.91 2.54
CA LEU A 23 -21.14 9.34 2.37
C LEU A 23 -21.44 9.72 0.92
N LEU A 24 -20.68 9.20 -0.05
CA LEU A 24 -20.87 9.52 -1.46
C LEU A 24 -21.84 8.58 -2.20
N GLY A 25 -22.27 7.47 -1.58
CA GLY A 25 -23.19 6.51 -2.19
C GLY A 25 -22.62 5.79 -3.42
N LEU A 26 -21.29 5.73 -3.56
CA LEU A 26 -20.65 5.12 -4.73
C LEU A 26 -20.74 3.58 -4.68
N PRO A 27 -20.78 2.92 -5.85
CA PRO A 27 -20.72 1.47 -5.93
C PRO A 27 -19.47 0.88 -5.24
N MET A 28 -19.58 -0.34 -4.71
CA MET A 28 -18.52 -1.00 -3.93
C MET A 28 -17.18 -1.12 -4.69
N ILE A 29 -17.20 -1.14 -6.03
CA ILE A 29 -15.99 -1.15 -6.85
C ILE A 29 -15.05 0.03 -6.54
N TYR A 30 -15.58 1.19 -6.17
CA TYR A 30 -14.76 2.35 -5.80
C TYR A 30 -14.03 2.15 -4.48
N ALA A 31 -14.64 1.45 -3.51
CA ALA A 31 -13.98 1.09 -2.26
C ALA A 31 -12.81 0.12 -2.50
N HIS A 32 -13.01 -0.87 -3.38
CA HIS A 32 -11.94 -1.80 -3.78
C HIS A 32 -10.81 -1.08 -4.53
N ALA A 33 -11.14 -0.13 -5.41
CA ALA A 33 -10.16 0.67 -6.14
C ALA A 33 -9.29 1.53 -5.21
N VAL A 34 -9.90 2.22 -4.24
CA VAL A 34 -9.19 3.01 -3.22
C VAL A 34 -8.28 2.12 -2.37
N PHE A 35 -8.79 0.96 -1.93
CA PHE A 35 -7.98 0.02 -1.17
C PHE A 35 -6.74 -0.43 -1.95
N THR A 36 -6.93 -0.82 -3.20
CA THR A 36 -5.85 -1.26 -4.10
C THR A 36 -4.80 -0.16 -4.26
N LEU A 37 -5.24 1.06 -4.55
CA LEU A 37 -4.36 2.22 -4.73
C LEU A 37 -3.54 2.54 -3.48
N MET A 38 -4.15 2.47 -2.30
CA MET A 38 -3.47 2.81 -1.05
C MET A 38 -2.48 1.73 -0.61
N VAL A 39 -2.79 0.45 -0.85
CA VAL A 39 -1.94 -0.68 -0.45
C VAL A 39 -0.74 -0.85 -1.37
N LEU A 40 -0.79 -0.37 -2.62
CA LEU A 40 0.27 -0.49 -3.62
C LEU A 40 1.67 -0.20 -3.04
N PRO A 41 2.71 -0.95 -3.45
CA PRO A 41 4.04 -0.73 -2.93
C PRO A 41 4.63 0.57 -3.46
N PRO A 42 5.54 1.20 -2.69
CA PRO A 42 6.26 2.38 -3.15
C PRO A 42 7.08 2.02 -4.41
N PRO A 43 7.24 2.97 -5.33
CA PRO A 43 7.98 2.72 -6.56
C PRO A 43 9.46 2.47 -6.27
N PHE A 44 10.07 1.52 -6.99
CA PHE A 44 11.50 1.23 -6.94
C PHE A 44 12.38 2.31 -7.58
N ILE A 45 11.83 3.48 -7.88
CA ILE A 45 12.56 4.63 -8.42
C ILE A 45 13.34 5.38 -7.33
N VAL A 46 12.96 5.23 -6.05
CA VAL A 46 13.56 5.95 -4.91
C VAL A 46 15.09 5.82 -4.81
N PRO A 47 15.70 4.64 -5.01
CA PRO A 47 17.16 4.49 -4.96
C PRO A 47 17.90 5.30 -6.01
N LEU A 48 17.26 5.65 -7.15
CA LEU A 48 17.88 6.47 -8.21
C LEU A 48 18.17 7.91 -7.75
N PHE A 49 17.47 8.38 -6.72
CA PHE A 49 17.62 9.73 -6.18
C PHE A 49 18.61 9.80 -5.00
N ILE A 50 19.26 8.69 -4.64
CA ILE A 50 20.25 8.67 -3.55
C ILE A 50 21.57 9.31 -4.03
N PRO A 51 22.09 10.35 -3.35
CA PRO A 51 23.34 11.00 -3.72
C PRO A 51 24.54 10.04 -3.68
N GLN A 52 25.53 10.26 -4.56
CA GLN A 52 26.66 9.34 -4.70
C GLN A 52 27.50 9.18 -3.41
N GLY A 53 27.54 10.20 -2.55
CA GLY A 53 28.20 10.15 -1.24
C GLY A 53 27.51 9.26 -0.20
N ARG A 54 26.30 8.74 -0.48
CA ARG A 54 25.53 7.87 0.43
C ARG A 54 25.14 6.53 -0.22
N ARG A 55 25.98 6.01 -1.13
CA ARG A 55 25.73 4.72 -1.80
C ARG A 55 25.61 3.53 -0.84
N SER A 56 26.16 3.62 0.37
CA SER A 56 25.93 2.64 1.44
C SER A 56 24.45 2.44 1.77
N ASP A 57 23.63 3.49 1.59
CA ASP A 57 22.20 3.47 1.91
C ASP A 57 21.38 2.75 0.84
N LEU A 58 21.96 2.46 -0.33
CA LEU A 58 21.27 1.77 -1.44
C LEU A 58 20.82 0.36 -1.03
N GLY A 59 21.70 -0.39 -0.36
CA GLY A 59 21.38 -1.75 0.09
C GLY A 59 20.22 -1.77 1.09
N TYR A 60 20.25 -0.86 2.07
CA TYR A 60 19.17 -0.69 3.04
C TYR A 60 17.86 -0.28 2.35
N THR A 61 17.91 0.71 1.46
CA THR A 61 16.73 1.22 0.74
C THR A 61 16.10 0.13 -0.11
N ASN A 62 16.90 -0.63 -0.87
CA ASN A 62 16.41 -1.75 -1.67
C ASN A 62 15.77 -2.83 -0.81
N ASN A 63 16.40 -3.22 0.31
CA ASN A 63 15.85 -4.25 1.18
C ASN A 63 14.50 -3.81 1.79
N VAL A 64 14.39 -2.55 2.19
CA VAL A 64 13.16 -1.96 2.71
C VAL A 64 12.06 -1.91 1.64
N LEU A 65 12.38 -1.50 0.42
CA LEU A 65 11.44 -1.47 -0.71
C LEU A 65 10.96 -2.88 -1.08
N SER A 66 11.87 -3.86 -1.13
CA SER A 66 11.54 -5.26 -1.39
C SER A 66 10.64 -5.85 -0.31
N LEU A 67 10.97 -5.66 0.96
CA LEU A 67 10.16 -6.16 2.07
C LEU A 67 8.77 -5.52 2.10
N TYR A 68 8.68 -4.21 1.86
CA TYR A 68 7.38 -3.55 1.77
C TYR A 68 6.57 -4.06 0.58
N SER A 69 7.22 -4.32 -0.56
CA SER A 69 6.55 -4.85 -1.74
C SER A 69 5.95 -6.23 -1.48
N LEU A 70 6.71 -7.11 -0.85
CA LEU A 70 6.20 -8.42 -0.43
C LEU A 70 5.01 -8.31 0.53
N ALA A 71 5.11 -7.43 1.53
CA ALA A 71 4.03 -7.21 2.49
C ALA A 71 2.77 -6.60 1.86
N SER A 72 2.95 -5.68 0.91
CA SER A 72 1.87 -5.06 0.14
C SER A 72 1.13 -6.09 -0.72
N VAL A 73 1.87 -6.94 -1.44
CA VAL A 73 1.29 -8.04 -2.23
C VAL A 73 0.54 -9.01 -1.32
N ALA A 74 1.13 -9.41 -0.19
CA ALA A 74 0.47 -10.29 0.76
C ALA A 74 -0.85 -9.68 1.27
N ALA A 75 -0.84 -8.40 1.68
CA ALA A 75 -2.04 -7.71 2.15
C ALA A 75 -3.12 -7.59 1.06
N PHE A 76 -2.72 -7.29 -0.18
CA PHE A 76 -3.64 -7.23 -1.31
C PHE A 76 -4.27 -8.59 -1.61
N VAL A 77 -3.46 -9.66 -1.66
CA VAL A 77 -3.95 -11.03 -1.87
C VAL A 77 -4.90 -11.44 -0.74
N SER A 78 -4.54 -11.20 0.52
CA SER A 78 -5.43 -11.47 1.65
C SER A 78 -6.76 -10.73 1.54
N TYR A 79 -6.73 -9.46 1.13
CA TYR A 79 -7.94 -8.68 0.93
C TYR A 79 -8.82 -9.24 -0.19
N VAL A 80 -8.23 -9.60 -1.33
CA VAL A 80 -8.97 -10.21 -2.44
C VAL A 80 -9.62 -11.52 -1.99
N LEU A 81 -8.86 -12.41 -1.35
CA LEU A 81 -9.37 -13.69 -0.87
C LEU A 81 -10.53 -13.54 0.13
N LEU A 82 -10.40 -12.61 1.08
CA LEU A 82 -11.43 -12.31 2.08
C LEU A 82 -12.66 -11.60 1.49
N GLY A 83 -12.48 -10.79 0.44
CA GLY A 83 -13.56 -10.10 -0.25
C GLY A 83 -14.27 -10.94 -1.32
N SER A 84 -13.64 -12.03 -1.76
CA SER A 84 -14.20 -13.03 -2.68
C SER A 84 -14.91 -14.20 -2.00
N ALA A 85 -14.92 -14.23 -0.67
CA ALA A 85 -15.66 -15.17 0.18
C ALA A 85 -16.95 -14.54 0.71
#